data_AF-A0A447KRK2-F1
#
_entry.id   AF-A0A447KRK2-F1
#
_cell.length_a   1.000
_cell.length_b   1.000
_cell.length_c   1.000
_cell.angle_alpha   90.00
_cell.angle_beta   90.00
_cell.angle_gamma   90.00
#
_symmetry.space_group_name_H-M   'P 1'
#
loop_
_entity.id
_entity.type
_entity.pdbx_description
1 polymer ?
#
loop_
_entity_poly.entity_id
_entity_poly.type
_entity_poly.pdbx_seq_one_letter_code
_entity_poly.pdbx_strand_id
1 'polypeptide(L)'
;MAIRLPIFGVCYGHQLLADALGGEVGYLANGMEVGTLEIELLPAGANDRRLMMLPPRFKANLIHAQSVLTPPPGAEVLARSAADPHQILRYGDNALTTQFHPEFNGAIMHHYLSWLGDLQPDNLADYQQKQQQVSDTPFSQLLLQGFVVSLGAQQALAG
;
A
#
# COMPACT_ATOMS: atom_id res chain seq x y z
N MET A 1 11.69 0.46 19.05
CA MET A 1 11.24 1.84 18.78
C MET A 1 9.77 1.94 19.18
N ALA A 2 9.33 2.95 19.91
CA ALA A 2 7.94 3.06 20.36
C ALA A 2 7.26 4.27 19.72
N ILE A 3 6.68 4.09 18.53
CA ILE A 3 5.77 5.05 17.92
C ILE A 3 4.51 5.06 18.79
N ARG A 4 4.19 6.21 19.40
CA ARG A 4 3.03 6.33 20.33
C ARG A 4 1.79 6.91 19.66
N LEU A 5 1.96 7.74 18.64
CA LEU A 5 0.84 8.26 17.85
C LEU A 5 0.49 7.22 16.79
N PRO A 6 -0.80 6.88 16.61
CA PRO A 6 -1.19 6.01 15.51
C PRO A 6 -0.91 6.66 14.15
N ILE A 7 -0.28 5.92 13.24
CA ILE A 7 0.11 6.41 11.90
C ILE A 7 -0.37 5.41 10.84
N PHE A 8 -1.00 5.94 9.79
CA PHE A 8 -1.26 5.21 8.54
C PHE A 8 -0.59 5.94 7.37
N GLY A 9 0.49 5.36 6.83
CA GLY A 9 1.24 5.96 5.71
C GLY A 9 0.87 5.32 4.38
N VAL A 10 0.64 6.12 3.34
CA VAL A 10 0.27 5.65 1.99
C VAL A 10 1.31 6.13 0.98
N CYS A 11 1.73 5.24 0.10
CA CYS A 11 2.63 5.51 -1.02
C CYS A 11 3.91 6.27 -0.58
N TYR A 12 4.05 7.56 -0.86
CA TYR A 12 5.19 8.33 -0.37
C TYR A 12 5.27 8.35 1.18
N GLY A 13 4.14 8.32 1.89
CA GLY A 13 4.13 8.22 3.35
C GLY A 13 4.67 6.88 3.86
N HIS A 14 4.51 5.80 3.10
CA HIS A 14 5.12 4.50 3.38
C HIS A 14 6.65 4.56 3.25
N GLN A 15 7.13 5.19 2.18
CA GLN A 15 8.55 5.40 1.91
C GLN A 15 9.21 6.32 2.94
N LEU A 16 8.61 7.49 3.19
CA LEU A 16 9.12 8.48 4.13
C LEU A 16 9.25 7.91 5.54
N LEU A 17 8.26 7.12 5.99
CA LEU A 17 8.34 6.50 7.31
C LEU A 17 9.45 5.44 7.37
N ALA A 18 9.61 4.63 6.33
CA ALA A 18 10.69 3.66 6.28
C ALA A 18 12.07 4.33 6.34
N ASP A 19 12.28 5.34 5.49
CA ASP A 19 13.53 6.12 5.41
C ASP A 19 13.86 6.81 6.75
N ALA A 20 12.88 7.49 7.34
CA ALA A 20 13.05 8.18 8.62
C ALA A 20 13.42 7.24 9.79
N LEU A 21 13.10 5.95 9.68
CA LEU A 21 13.41 4.93 10.69
C LEU A 21 14.65 4.09 10.34
N GLY A 22 15.41 4.49 9.31
CA GLY A 22 16.68 3.85 8.92
C GLY A 22 16.54 2.75 7.86
N GLY A 23 15.46 2.75 7.09
CA GLY A 23 15.30 1.93 5.90
C GLY A 23 15.93 2.58 4.68
N GLU A 24 15.86 1.90 3.55
CA GLU A 24 16.34 2.41 2.25
C GLU A 24 15.16 2.50 1.28
N VAL A 25 15.05 3.62 0.56
CA VAL A 25 14.02 3.86 -0.45
C VAL A 25 14.70 4.14 -1.80
N GLY A 26 14.13 3.60 -2.87
CA GLY A 26 14.67 3.79 -4.21
C GLY A 26 13.75 3.28 -5.30
N TYR A 27 14.21 3.34 -6.55
CA TYR A 27 13.44 2.90 -7.71
C TYR A 27 13.36 1.38 -7.78
N LEU A 28 12.19 0.87 -8.16
CA LEU A 28 12.02 -0.55 -8.48
C LEU A 28 12.84 -0.91 -9.73
N ALA A 29 13.51 -2.06 -9.69
CA ALA A 29 14.37 -2.52 -10.79
C ALA A 29 13.59 -2.76 -12.10
N ASN A 30 12.31 -3.15 -12.00
CA ASN A 30 11.45 -3.47 -13.14
C ASN A 30 10.54 -2.30 -13.57
N GLY A 31 10.79 -1.09 -13.07
CA GLY A 31 9.98 0.09 -13.35
C GLY A 31 8.72 0.20 -12.48
N MET A 32 7.81 1.07 -12.91
CA MET A 32 6.65 1.49 -12.12
C MET A 32 5.57 0.40 -12.03
N GLU A 33 5.04 0.17 -10.84
CA GLU A 33 3.76 -0.52 -10.68
C GLU A 33 2.62 0.48 -10.86
N VAL A 34 1.74 0.21 -11.82
CA VAL A 34 0.62 1.07 -12.15
C VAL A 34 -0.61 0.26 -12.57
N GLY A 35 -1.76 0.63 -12.01
CA GLY A 35 -3.07 0.02 -12.27
C GLY A 35 -3.61 -0.79 -11.08
N THR A 36 -4.62 -1.61 -11.33
CA THR A 36 -5.21 -2.49 -10.32
C THR A 36 -4.48 -3.85 -10.32
N LEU A 37 -3.61 -4.09 -9.34
CA LEU A 37 -2.72 -5.26 -9.27
C LEU A 37 -3.02 -6.13 -8.04
N GLU A 38 -2.56 -7.38 -8.09
CA GLU A 38 -2.71 -8.33 -6.97
C GLU A 38 -1.65 -8.10 -5.89
N ILE A 39 -2.10 -8.14 -4.64
CA ILE A 39 -1.31 -8.11 -3.41
C ILE A 39 -1.49 -9.44 -2.69
N GLU A 40 -0.38 -10.01 -2.24
CA GLU A 40 -0.33 -11.27 -1.49
C GLU A 40 0.12 -10.99 -0.05
N LEU A 41 -0.66 -11.49 0.92
CA LEU A 41 -0.27 -11.47 2.33
C LEU A 41 0.86 -12.47 2.58
N LEU A 42 1.86 -12.02 3.33
CA LEU A 42 2.93 -12.87 3.85
C LEU A 42 2.48 -13.57 5.14
N PRO A 43 3.19 -14.61 5.62
CA PRO A 43 2.83 -15.29 6.87
C PRO A 43 2.70 -14.34 8.08
N ALA A 44 3.52 -13.29 8.16
CA ALA A 44 3.39 -12.27 9.19
C ALA A 44 2.08 -11.47 9.05
N GLY A 45 1.71 -11.09 7.82
CA GLY A 45 0.46 -10.38 7.54
C GLY A 45 -0.78 -11.22 7.78
N ALA A 46 -0.74 -12.52 7.44
CA ALA A 46 -1.83 -13.45 7.69
C ALA A 46 -2.15 -13.62 9.19
N ASN A 47 -1.15 -13.41 10.05
CA ASN A 47 -1.29 -13.48 11.51
C ASN A 47 -1.51 -12.10 12.17
N ASP A 48 -1.47 -11.00 11.40
CA ASP A 48 -1.68 -9.66 11.95
C ASP A 48 -3.16 -9.36 12.14
N ARG A 49 -3.55 -9.05 13.38
CA ARG A 49 -4.95 -8.77 13.74
C ARG A 49 -5.57 -7.62 12.95
N ARG A 50 -4.77 -6.67 12.47
CA ARG A 50 -5.22 -5.53 11.68
C ARG A 50 -5.62 -5.92 10.26
N LEU A 51 -5.13 -7.08 9.78
CA LEU A 51 -5.32 -7.56 8.42
C LEU A 51 -6.28 -8.76 8.34
N MET A 52 -6.89 -9.18 9.45
CA MET A 52 -7.75 -10.39 9.49
C MET A 52 -8.96 -10.36 8.56
N MET A 53 -9.40 -9.17 8.16
CA MET A 53 -10.52 -9.00 7.23
C MET A 53 -10.10 -9.14 5.76
N LEU A 54 -8.80 -9.22 5.48
CA LEU A 54 -8.27 -9.36 4.13
C LEU A 54 -8.17 -10.85 3.75
N PRO A 55 -8.54 -11.23 2.52
CA PRO A 55 -8.20 -12.54 2.00
C PRO A 55 -6.68 -12.65 1.77
N PRO A 56 -6.13 -13.88 1.66
CA PRO A 56 -4.69 -14.08 1.43
C PRO A 56 -4.14 -13.36 0.18
N ARG A 57 -5.00 -13.17 -0.82
CA ARG A 57 -4.72 -12.40 -2.02
C ARG A 57 -5.88 -11.48 -2.34
N PHE A 58 -5.59 -10.22 -2.64
CA PHE A 58 -6.59 -9.21 -2.98
C PHE A 58 -6.05 -8.24 -4.02
N LYS A 59 -6.94 -7.49 -4.67
CA LYS A 59 -6.53 -6.42 -5.59
C LYS A 59 -6.42 -5.08 -4.87
N ALA A 60 -5.44 -4.28 -5.26
CA ALA A 60 -5.27 -2.90 -4.84
C ALA A 60 -4.89 -2.00 -6.03
N ASN A 61 -5.07 -0.68 -5.89
CA ASN A 61 -4.65 0.28 -6.90
C ASN A 61 -3.23 0.79 -6.61
N LEU A 62 -2.33 0.70 -7.59
CA LEU A 62 -0.92 1.03 -7.46
C LEU A 62 -0.56 2.14 -8.45
N ILE A 63 0.29 3.06 -8.00
CA ILE A 63 0.97 4.05 -8.84
C ILE A 63 2.26 4.50 -8.13
N HIS A 64 3.35 3.75 -8.36
CA HIS A 64 4.65 4.10 -7.77
C HIS A 64 5.84 3.54 -8.57
N ALA A 65 6.85 4.38 -8.79
CA ALA A 65 8.12 3.98 -9.39
C ALA A 65 9.20 3.69 -8.34
N GLN A 66 9.03 4.25 -7.15
CA GLN A 66 9.89 4.03 -5.99
C GLN A 66 9.16 3.20 -4.94
N SER A 67 9.92 2.53 -4.10
CA SER A 67 9.43 1.81 -2.92
C SER A 67 10.53 1.69 -1.88
N VAL A 68 10.18 1.10 -0.74
CA VAL A 68 11.15 0.62 0.24
C VAL A 68 11.94 -0.53 -0.38
N LEU A 69 13.25 -0.37 -0.48
CA LEU A 69 14.17 -1.41 -0.92
C LEU A 69 14.63 -2.27 0.25
N THR A 70 14.87 -1.62 1.40
CA THR A 70 15.27 -2.29 2.64
C THR A 70 14.41 -1.75 3.79
N PRO A 71 13.57 -2.58 4.44
CA PRO A 71 12.80 -2.15 5.60
C PRO A 71 13.72 -1.76 6.77
N PRO A 72 13.35 -0.74 7.58
CA PRO A 72 14.14 -0.36 8.74
C PRO A 72 14.13 -1.47 9.81
N PRO A 73 15.12 -1.49 10.71
CA PRO A 73 15.20 -2.46 11.79
C PRO A 73 13.91 -2.51 12.63
N GLY A 74 13.36 -3.71 12.80
CA GLY A 74 12.16 -3.96 13.61
C GLY A 74 10.83 -3.63 12.90
N ALA A 75 10.84 -3.22 11.64
CA ALA A 75 9.65 -3.24 10.80
C ALA A 75 9.33 -4.67 10.37
N GLU A 76 8.04 -4.99 10.28
CA GLU A 76 7.58 -6.27 9.74
C GLU A 76 6.95 -6.08 8.36
N VAL A 77 7.34 -6.94 7.42
CA VAL A 77 6.78 -7.01 6.09
C VAL A 77 5.57 -7.92 6.10
N LEU A 78 4.40 -7.36 5.75
CA LEU A 78 3.13 -8.05 5.88
C LEU A 78 2.52 -8.48 4.54
N ALA A 79 2.88 -7.81 3.44
CA ALA A 79 2.38 -8.15 2.11
C ALA A 79 3.35 -7.72 1.01
N ARG A 80 3.21 -8.33 -0.16
CA ARG A 80 3.99 -8.05 -1.38
C ARG A 80 3.10 -8.01 -2.61
N SER A 81 3.61 -7.42 -3.70
CA SER A 81 3.13 -7.64 -5.06
C SER A 81 4.09 -8.57 -5.79
N ALA A 82 3.89 -8.77 -7.10
CA ALA A 82 4.84 -9.51 -7.93
C ALA A 82 6.17 -8.75 -8.13
N ALA A 83 6.15 -7.41 -8.14
CA ALA A 83 7.33 -6.59 -8.42
C ALA A 83 7.93 -5.94 -7.17
N ASP A 84 7.15 -5.76 -6.10
CA ASP A 84 7.57 -5.09 -4.87
C ASP A 84 7.34 -5.98 -3.64
N PRO A 85 8.41 -6.37 -2.93
CA PRO A 85 8.30 -7.21 -1.74
C PRO A 85 7.72 -6.49 -0.51
N HIS A 86 7.56 -5.16 -0.50
CA HIS A 86 7.27 -4.36 0.69
C HIS A 86 5.95 -3.59 0.63
N GLN A 87 4.88 -4.19 0.08
CA GLN A 87 3.59 -3.51 -0.13
C GLN A 87 2.86 -3.12 1.17
N ILE A 88 3.08 -3.82 2.27
CA ILE A 88 2.59 -3.43 3.60
C ILE A 88 3.71 -3.58 4.62
N LEU A 89 4.00 -2.50 5.36
CA LEU A 89 4.94 -2.51 6.50
C LEU A 89 4.24 -2.11 7.78
N ARG A 90 4.57 -2.82 8.87
CA ARG A 90 4.17 -2.48 10.24
C ARG A 90 5.37 -2.06 11.08
N TYR A 91 5.17 -1.04 11.90
CA TYR A 91 6.18 -0.50 12.81
C TYR A 91 5.63 -0.49 14.24
N GLY A 92 6.01 -1.51 15.02
CA GLY A 92 5.47 -1.71 16.36
C GLY A 92 3.95 -1.85 16.35
N ASP A 93 3.28 -1.30 17.37
CA ASP A 93 1.84 -1.51 17.53
C ASP A 93 0.95 -0.44 16.90
N ASN A 94 1.51 0.74 16.63
CA ASN A 94 0.72 1.93 16.30
C ASN A 94 0.89 2.43 14.87
N ALA A 95 1.81 1.88 14.08
CA ALA A 95 2.04 2.35 12.72
C ALA A 95 1.93 1.21 11.70
N LEU A 96 1.12 1.46 10.67
CA LEU A 96 0.90 0.58 9.53
C LEU A 96 1.03 1.43 8.27
N THR A 97 1.61 0.89 7.20
CA THR A 97 1.76 1.62 5.94
C THR A 97 1.51 0.73 4.75
N THR A 98 1.03 1.32 3.66
CA THR A 98 0.78 0.63 2.39
C THR A 98 1.49 1.36 1.26
N GLN A 99 2.13 0.63 0.36
CA GLN A 99 2.70 1.22 -0.85
C GLN A 99 1.62 1.47 -1.92
N PHE A 100 0.62 0.58 -2.00
CA PHE A 100 -0.61 0.80 -2.77
C PHE A 100 -1.52 1.87 -2.14
N HIS A 101 -2.51 2.31 -2.92
CA HIS A 101 -3.50 3.34 -2.57
C HIS A 101 -4.84 2.72 -2.13
N PRO A 102 -5.04 2.42 -0.83
CA PRO A 102 -6.31 1.92 -0.32
C PRO A 102 -7.45 2.94 -0.44
N GLU A 103 -7.15 4.22 -0.61
CA GLU A 103 -8.10 5.32 -0.77
C GLU A 103 -8.61 5.49 -2.20
N PHE A 104 -8.02 4.79 -3.18
CA PHE A 104 -8.46 4.81 -4.57
C PHE A 104 -9.59 3.81 -4.81
N ASN A 105 -10.50 4.17 -5.73
CA ASN A 105 -11.46 3.26 -6.35
C ASN A 105 -11.12 3.07 -7.83
N GLY A 106 -11.89 2.21 -8.52
CA GLY A 106 -11.65 1.93 -9.93
C GLY A 106 -11.76 3.19 -10.80
N ALA A 107 -12.75 4.05 -10.55
CA ALA A 107 -12.91 5.28 -11.33
C ALA A 107 -11.67 6.20 -11.25
N ILE A 108 -11.11 6.41 -10.05
CA ILE A 108 -9.90 7.20 -9.85
C ILE A 108 -8.72 6.59 -10.63
N MET A 109 -8.52 5.28 -10.51
CA MET A 109 -7.41 4.59 -11.21
C MET A 109 -7.57 4.68 -12.74
N HIS A 110 -8.79 4.53 -13.25
CA HIS A 110 -9.07 4.68 -14.68
C HIS A 110 -8.72 6.08 -15.20
N HIS A 111 -9.08 7.13 -14.45
CA HIS A 111 -8.71 8.51 -14.79
C HIS A 111 -7.21 8.75 -14.72
N TYR A 112 -6.52 8.21 -13.72
CA TYR A 112 -5.07 8.31 -13.60
C TYR A 112 -4.34 7.68 -14.79
N LEU A 113 -4.78 6.50 -15.24
CA LEU A 113 -4.20 5.86 -16.42
C LEU A 113 -4.42 6.67 -17.70
N SER A 114 -5.59 7.31 -17.83
CA SER A 114 -5.86 8.22 -18.97
C SER A 114 -4.87 9.38 -18.97
N TRP A 115 -4.72 10.02 -17.81
CA TRP A 115 -3.80 11.15 -17.63
C TRP A 115 -2.34 10.76 -17.88
N LEU A 116 -1.91 9.58 -17.43
CA LEU A 116 -0.58 9.06 -17.74
C LEU A 116 -0.39 8.81 -19.24
N GLY A 117 -1.43 8.36 -19.94
CA GLY A 117 -1.43 8.21 -21.39
C GLY A 117 -1.20 9.53 -22.13
N ASP A 118 -1.83 10.61 -21.67
CA ASP A 118 -1.64 11.95 -22.24
C ASP A 118 -0.21 12.48 -21.99
N LEU A 119 0.37 12.18 -20.82
CA LEU A 119 1.72 12.61 -20.45
C LEU A 119 2.84 11.78 -21.08
N GLN A 120 2.58 10.51 -21.38
CA GLN A 120 3.56 9.57 -21.90
C GLN A 120 2.99 8.83 -23.12
N PRO A 121 2.90 9.51 -24.28
CA PRO A 121 2.28 8.94 -25.48
C PRO A 121 2.93 7.63 -25.94
N ASP A 122 4.23 7.45 -25.70
CA ASP A 122 4.97 6.23 -26.04
C ASP A 122 4.46 4.99 -25.28
N ASN A 123 3.84 5.19 -24.10
CA ASN A 123 3.28 4.13 -23.26
C ASN A 123 1.75 4.05 -23.34
N LEU A 124 1.10 4.81 -24.24
CA LEU A 124 -0.35 4.93 -24.30
C LEU A 124 -1.06 3.58 -24.43
N ALA A 125 -0.55 2.67 -25.27
CA ALA A 125 -1.15 1.36 -25.48
C ALA A 125 -1.15 0.49 -24.20
N ASP A 126 -0.08 0.55 -23.39
CA ASP A 126 0.03 -0.16 -22.11
C ASP A 126 -0.99 0.39 -21.10
N TYR A 127 -1.10 1.71 -20.99
CA TYR A 127 -2.07 2.33 -20.09
C TYR A 127 -3.52 2.05 -20.49
N GLN A 128 -3.83 2.06 -21.78
CA GLN A 128 -5.15 1.66 -22.28
C GLN A 128 -5.47 0.19 -21.99
N GLN A 129 -4.48 -0.70 -22.11
CA GLN A 129 -4.65 -2.10 -21.73
C GLN A 129 -4.93 -2.23 -20.23
N LYS A 130 -4.19 -1.50 -19.39
CA LYS A 130 -4.41 -1.49 -17.93
C LYS A 130 -5.77 -0.91 -17.54
N GLN A 131 -6.28 0.09 -18.27
CA GLN A 131 -7.61 0.67 -18.03
C GLN A 131 -8.72 -0.38 -18.12
N GLN A 132 -8.59 -1.35 -19.03
CA GLN A 132 -9.56 -2.44 -19.20
C GLN A 132 -9.57 -3.42 -18.01
N GLN A 133 -8.52 -3.42 -17.19
CA GLN A 133 -8.35 -4.33 -16.05
C GLN A 133 -8.68 -3.66 -14.71
N VAL A 134 -8.95 -2.35 -14.73
CA VAL A 134 -9.29 -1.58 -13.53
C VAL A 134 -10.57 -2.13 -12.90
N SER A 135 -10.55 -2.26 -11.59
CA SER A 135 -11.72 -2.64 -10.80
C SER A 135 -11.74 -1.89 -9.48
N ASP A 136 -12.89 -1.91 -8.82
CA ASP A 136 -12.93 -1.53 -7.41
C ASP A 136 -12.12 -2.54 -6.57
N THR A 137 -11.58 -2.03 -5.46
CA THR A 137 -10.68 -2.77 -4.57
C THR A 137 -11.22 -2.71 -3.14
N PRO A 138 -12.39 -3.31 -2.87
CA PRO A 138 -13.08 -3.17 -1.59
C PRO A 138 -12.23 -3.67 -0.43
N PHE A 139 -11.45 -4.74 -0.62
CA PHE A 139 -10.57 -5.28 0.42
C PHE A 139 -9.44 -4.31 0.78
N SER A 140 -8.80 -3.64 -0.19
CA SER A 140 -7.76 -2.65 0.15
C SER A 140 -8.36 -1.47 0.93
N GLN A 141 -9.57 -1.04 0.57
CA GLN A 141 -10.29 0.04 1.25
C GLN A 141 -10.64 -0.28 2.71
N LEU A 142 -10.87 -1.56 3.05
CA LEU A 142 -11.11 -1.99 4.43
C LEU A 142 -9.95 -1.66 5.36
N LEU A 143 -8.72 -1.54 4.86
CA LEU A 143 -7.56 -1.20 5.70
C LEU A 143 -7.67 0.19 6.30
N LEU A 144 -8.06 1.18 5.50
CA LEU A 144 -8.22 2.55 5.96
C LEU A 144 -9.38 2.64 6.96
N GLN A 145 -10.48 1.96 6.67
CA GLN A 145 -11.64 1.89 7.57
C GLN A 145 -11.29 1.21 8.90
N GLY A 146 -10.62 0.06 8.83
CA GLY A 146 -10.18 -0.71 10.00
C GLY A 146 -9.21 0.09 10.87
N PHE A 147 -8.29 0.83 10.25
CA PHE A 147 -7.41 1.74 10.98
C PHE A 147 -8.20 2.80 11.76
N VAL A 148 -9.12 3.52 11.11
CA VAL A 148 -9.95 4.55 11.78
C VAL A 148 -10.78 3.98 12.92
N VAL A 149 -11.40 2.82 12.73
CA VAL A 149 -12.17 2.14 13.79
C VAL A 149 -11.28 1.76 14.98
N SER A 150 -10.06 1.29 14.73
CA SER A 150 -9.11 0.93 15.78
C SER A 150 -8.71 2.12 16.67
N LEU A 151 -8.64 3.33 16.10
CA LEU A 151 -8.36 4.56 16.85
C LEU A 151 -9.49 4.89 17.83
N GLY A 152 -10.74 4.78 17.37
CA GLY A 152 -11.91 5.04 18.23
C GLY A 152 -11.99 4.06 19.40
N ALA A 153 -11.69 2.78 19.15
CA ALA A 153 -11.67 1.77 20.20
C ALA A 153 -10.54 2.02 21.23
N GLN A 154 -9.36 2.45 20.78
CA GLN A 154 -8.24 2.80 21.68
C GLN A 154 -8.56 4.00 22.58
N GLN A 155 -9.26 5.02 22.06
CA GLN A 155 -9.71 6.17 22.85
C GLN A 155 -10.76 5.78 23.89
N ALA A 156 -11.70 4.89 23.55
CA ALA A 156 -12.73 4.42 24.47
C ALA A 156 -12.18 3.56 25.63
N LEU A 157 -11.05 2.89 25.44
CA LEU A 157 -10.36 2.10 26.48
C LEU A 157 -9.44 2.95 27.38
N ALA A 158 -9.17 4.20 26.99
CA ALA A 158 -8.26 5.10 27.70
C ALA A 158 -8.96 6.17 28.55
N GLY A 159 -10.30 6.23 28.52
CA GLY A 159 -11.14 7.12 29.31
C GLY A 159 -11.93 6.38 30.38
#